data_AF-A0A958V9V8-F1
#
_entry.id   AF-A0A958V9V8-F1
#
_cell.length_a   1.000
_cell.length_b   1.000
_cell.length_c   1.000
_cell.angle_alpha   90.00
_cell.angle_beta   90.00
_cell.angle_gamma   90.00
#
_symmetry.space_group_name_H-M   'P 1'
#
loop_
_entity.id
_entity.type
_entity.pdbx_description
1 polymer ?
#
loop_
_entity_poly.entity_id
_entity_poly.type
_entity_poly.pdbx_seq_one_letter_code
_entity_poly.pdbx_strand_id
1 'polypeptide(L)'
;MKSLLVVLGITIGSMAFSQKVFTVDYKSDADVKVFVVDYKSDADLVVYKASYKSDAGNNDGVWFFVDYKSDADKKIYFVDYKSDADVKIFFSTYKSDAGWKNSSKKHYFY
;
A
#
# COMPACT_ATOMS: atom_id res chain seq x y z
N MET A 1 2.54 -53.94 -13.26
CA MET A 1 2.87 -53.05 -12.12
C MET A 1 2.35 -51.67 -12.49
N LYS A 2 1.33 -51.19 -11.78
CA LYS A 2 0.61 -49.95 -12.12
C LYS A 2 1.41 -48.77 -11.56
N SER A 3 2.00 -47.98 -12.45
CA SER A 3 2.70 -46.75 -12.11
C SER A 3 1.70 -45.73 -11.58
N LEU A 4 1.76 -45.45 -10.28
CA LEU A 4 0.99 -44.40 -9.64
C LEU A 4 1.78 -43.08 -9.78
N LEU A 5 1.41 -42.26 -10.77
CA LEU A 5 1.92 -40.89 -10.91
C LEU A 5 1.29 -40.02 -9.82
N VAL A 6 2.01 -39.82 -8.72
CA VAL A 6 1.67 -38.82 -7.71
C VAL A 6 2.15 -37.46 -8.24
N VAL A 7 1.22 -36.68 -8.80
CA VAL A 7 1.47 -35.27 -9.14
C VAL A 7 1.50 -34.49 -7.84
N LEU A 8 2.72 -34.18 -7.38
CA LEU A 8 2.97 -33.29 -6.26
C LEU A 8 2.63 -31.86 -6.70
N GLY A 9 1.42 -31.41 -6.43
CA GLY A 9 1.02 -30.02 -6.65
C GLY A 9 1.79 -29.10 -5.71
N ILE A 10 2.87 -28.49 -6.19
CA ILE A 10 3.55 -27.40 -5.49
C ILE A 10 2.65 -26.17 -5.62
N THR A 11 1.80 -25.93 -4.63
CA THR A 11 1.17 -24.63 -4.43
C THR A 11 2.23 -23.69 -3.90
N ILE A 12 2.94 -23.01 -4.80
CA ILE A 12 3.73 -21.83 -4.43
C ILE A 12 2.71 -20.82 -3.91
N GLY A 13 2.61 -20.70 -2.59
CA GLY A 13 1.80 -19.68 -1.94
C GLY A 13 2.30 -18.32 -2.40
N SER A 14 1.56 -17.67 -3.29
CA SER A 14 1.77 -16.26 -3.57
C SER A 14 1.52 -15.53 -2.26
N MET A 15 2.59 -15.02 -1.64
CA MET A 15 2.46 -13.98 -0.63
C MET A 15 1.89 -12.77 -1.37
N ALA A 16 0.57 -12.70 -1.44
CA ALA A 16 -0.13 -11.51 -1.90
C ALA A 16 0.10 -10.46 -0.81
N PHE A 17 1.16 -9.68 -0.97
CA PHE A 17 1.35 -8.48 -0.19
C PHE A 17 0.17 -7.57 -0.50
N SER A 18 -0.65 -7.38 0.51
CA SER A 18 -1.76 -6.44 0.50
C SER A 18 -1.22 -5.08 0.94
N GLN A 19 -1.91 -4.00 0.58
CA GLN A 19 -1.54 -2.65 1.02
C GLN A 19 -2.60 -2.15 2.02
N LYS A 20 -2.74 -2.90 3.14
CA LYS A 20 -3.57 -2.50 4.28
C LYS A 20 -2.84 -1.44 5.09
N VAL A 21 -3.45 -0.28 5.24
CA VAL A 21 -2.84 0.85 5.97
C VAL A 21 -3.67 1.21 7.20
N PHE A 22 -3.00 1.48 8.31
CA PHE A 22 -3.63 2.02 9.52
C PHE A 22 -3.09 3.42 9.76
N THR A 23 -3.99 4.37 10.05
CA THR A 23 -3.60 5.74 10.39
C THR A 23 -3.30 5.82 11.88
N VAL A 24 -2.09 6.24 12.23
CA VAL A 24 -1.71 6.47 13.64
C VAL A 24 -1.91 7.94 14.01
N ASP A 25 -2.09 8.20 15.31
CA ASP A 25 -2.28 9.57 15.83
C ASP A 25 -0.97 10.29 16.13
N TYR A 26 0.15 9.55 16.23
CA TYR A 26 1.45 10.10 16.59
C TYR A 26 2.50 9.80 15.53
N LYS A 27 3.27 10.82 15.15
CA LYS A 27 4.37 10.73 14.16
C LYS A 27 5.41 9.67 14.54
N SER A 28 5.67 9.46 15.83
CA SER A 28 6.61 8.46 16.35
C SER A 28 6.18 7.01 16.07
N ASP A 29 4.89 6.78 15.86
CA ASP A 29 4.31 5.44 15.73
C ASP A 29 4.19 5.00 14.26
N ALA A 30 4.49 5.91 13.33
CA ALA A 30 4.35 5.71 11.90
C ALA A 30 5.54 4.93 11.33
N ASP A 31 5.25 4.02 10.41
CA ASP A 31 6.28 3.42 9.56
C ASP A 31 6.59 4.36 8.37
N VAL A 32 5.59 5.12 7.92
CA VAL A 32 5.72 6.07 6.80
C VAL A 32 4.95 7.37 7.10
N LYS A 33 5.61 8.51 6.92
CA LYS A 33 4.98 9.83 6.95
C LYS A 33 4.54 10.24 5.56
N VAL A 34 3.26 10.58 5.42
CA VAL A 34 2.65 10.90 4.12
C VAL A 34 2.10 12.32 4.11
N PHE A 35 2.34 13.04 3.02
CA PHE A 35 1.76 14.37 2.80
C PHE A 35 0.81 14.31 1.61
N VAL A 36 -0.43 14.78 1.80
CA VAL A 36 -1.42 14.83 0.73
C VAL A 36 -1.18 16.07 -0.11
N VAL A 37 -0.93 15.90 -1.41
CA VAL A 37 -0.79 17.02 -2.37
C VAL A 37 -2.11 17.30 -3.07
N ASP A 38 -2.30 18.54 -3.51
CA ASP A 38 -3.50 18.98 -4.23
C ASP A 38 -3.52 18.54 -5.70
N TYR A 39 -2.35 18.30 -6.29
CA TYR A 39 -2.21 17.99 -7.71
C TYR A 39 -1.52 16.64 -7.94
N LYS A 40 -2.12 15.80 -8.80
CA LYS A 40 -1.55 14.51 -9.24
C LYS A 40 -0.13 14.65 -9.81
N SER A 41 0.22 15.79 -10.41
CA SER A 41 1.57 16.08 -10.92
C SER A 41 2.64 15.99 -9.84
N ASP A 42 2.30 16.37 -8.61
CA ASP A 42 3.26 16.60 -7.53
C ASP A 42 3.46 15.37 -6.64
N ALA A 43 2.64 14.34 -6.84
CA ALA A 43 2.67 13.12 -6.05
C ALA A 43 3.88 12.24 -6.39
N ASP A 44 4.42 11.58 -5.36
CA ASP A 44 5.32 10.44 -5.51
C ASP A 44 4.51 9.15 -5.77
N LEU A 45 3.33 9.04 -5.16
CA LEU A 45 2.39 7.92 -5.27
C LEU A 45 0.97 8.44 -5.49
N VAL A 46 0.28 7.92 -6.50
CA VAL A 46 -1.17 8.12 -6.64
C VAL A 46 -1.87 6.98 -5.91
N VAL A 47 -2.75 7.34 -4.98
CA VAL A 47 -3.44 6.41 -4.09
C VAL A 47 -4.91 6.31 -4.48
N TYR A 48 -5.40 5.09 -4.63
CA TYR A 48 -6.83 4.80 -4.69
C TYR A 48 -7.26 4.12 -3.39
N LYS A 49 -8.32 4.63 -2.76
CA LYS A 49 -8.88 4.04 -1.54
C LYS A 49 -9.78 2.86 -1.93
N ALA A 50 -9.31 1.64 -1.66
CA ALA A 50 -10.07 0.42 -1.85
C ALA A 50 -11.29 0.37 -0.91
N SER A 51 -12.41 -0.13 -1.43
CA SER A 51 -13.65 -0.34 -0.66
C SER A 51 -13.65 -1.67 0.09
N TYR A 52 -12.94 -2.67 -0.43
CA TYR A 52 -12.89 -4.01 0.15
C TYR A 52 -11.45 -4.44 0.41
N LYS A 53 -11.24 -5.21 1.48
CA LYS A 53 -9.93 -5.77 1.84
C LYS A 53 -9.31 -6.60 0.72
N SER A 54 -10.14 -7.31 -0.04
CA SER A 54 -9.71 -8.11 -1.20
C SER A 54 -9.17 -7.27 -2.35
N ASP A 55 -9.50 -5.98 -2.41
CA ASP A 55 -9.05 -5.09 -3.49
C ASP A 55 -7.72 -4.42 -3.20
N ALA A 56 -7.25 -4.51 -1.95
CA ALA A 56 -5.98 -3.96 -1.51
C ALA A 56 -4.85 -4.51 -2.39
N GLY A 57 -4.10 -3.60 -3.01
CA GLY A 57 -3.10 -3.95 -4.00
C GLY A 57 -1.77 -4.35 -3.39
N ASN A 58 -0.76 -4.50 -4.24
CA ASN A 58 0.58 -4.94 -3.83
C ASN A 58 1.61 -3.85 -4.11
N ASN A 59 1.73 -2.91 -3.16
CA ASN A 59 2.61 -1.75 -3.27
C ASN A 59 2.43 -1.01 -4.63
N ASP A 60 1.18 -0.85 -5.04
CA ASP A 60 0.76 -0.26 -6.31
C ASP A 60 -0.13 0.98 -6.11
N GLY A 61 -0.31 1.41 -4.86
CA GLY A 61 -1.13 2.57 -4.53
C GLY A 61 -2.60 2.26 -4.27
N VAL A 62 -3.01 0.99 -4.27
CA VAL A 62 -4.39 0.62 -3.92
C VAL A 62 -4.49 0.31 -2.42
N TRP A 63 -4.86 1.32 -1.63
CA TRP A 63 -4.85 1.25 -0.17
C TRP A 63 -6.20 0.83 0.40
N PHE A 64 -6.19 -0.19 1.26
CA PHE A 64 -7.34 -0.48 2.11
C PHE A 64 -7.06 0.02 3.53
N PHE A 65 -7.88 0.95 4.01
CA PHE A 65 -7.73 1.46 5.37
C PHE A 65 -8.39 0.49 6.35
N VAL A 66 -7.61 0.03 7.33
CA VAL A 66 -8.12 -0.85 8.40
C VAL A 66 -8.35 -0.05 9.67
N ASP A 67 -9.24 -0.55 10.53
CA ASP A 67 -9.60 0.08 11.81
C ASP A 67 -8.69 -0.35 12.97
N TYR A 68 -7.91 -1.42 12.79
CA TYR A 68 -7.04 -1.96 13.84
C TYR A 68 -5.59 -2.01 13.37
N LYS A 69 -4.68 -1.51 14.23
CA LYS A 69 -3.23 -1.51 14.00
C LYS A 69 -2.68 -2.91 13.70
N SER A 70 -3.23 -3.96 14.33
CA SER A 70 -2.84 -5.35 14.12
C SER A 70 -3.12 -5.88 12.71
N ASP A 71 -4.05 -5.23 11.99
CA ASP A 71 -4.49 -5.68 10.67
C ASP A 71 -3.74 -5.00 9.53
N ALA A 72 -2.96 -3.97 9.84
CA ALA A 72 -2.23 -3.19 8.84
C ALA A 72 -0.89 -3.82 8.48
N ASP A 73 -0.55 -3.69 7.20
CA ASP A 73 0.79 -3.99 6.70
C ASP A 73 1.71 -2.78 6.89
N LYS A 74 1.15 -1.56 6.92
CA LYS A 74 1.88 -0.30 7.19
C LYS A 74 1.08 0.65 8.07
N LYS A 75 1.76 1.28 9.03
CA LYS A 75 1.26 2.41 9.81
C LYS A 75 1.66 3.71 9.14
N ILE A 76 0.69 4.54 8.81
CA ILE A 76 0.91 5.84 8.17
C ILE A 76 0.53 6.97 9.10
N TYR A 77 1.25 8.08 9.00
CA TYR A 77 0.89 9.34 9.66
C TYR A 77 0.82 10.44 8.62
N PHE A 78 -0.31 11.16 8.60
CA PHE A 78 -0.49 12.31 7.74
C PHE A 78 0.20 13.52 8.36
N VAL A 79 1.18 14.09 7.65
CA VAL A 79 1.88 15.30 8.09
C VAL A 79 1.30 16.54 7.43
N ASP A 80 1.40 17.67 8.10
CA ASP A 80 0.91 18.97 7.61
C ASP A 80 1.90 19.68 6.66
N TYR A 81 3.17 19.26 6.65
CA TYR A 81 4.22 19.90 5.88
C TYR A 81 4.91 18.92 4.93
N LYS A 82 5.05 19.33 3.67
CA LYS A 82 5.75 18.56 2.63
C LYS A 82 7.19 18.19 2.99
N SER A 83 7.89 19.05 3.74
CA SER A 83 9.26 18.81 4.21
C SER A 83 9.38 17.62 5.16
N ASP A 84 8.29 17.27 5.84
CA ASP A 84 8.26 16.24 6.87
C ASP A 84 7.90 14.85 6.33
N ALA A 85 7.45 14.80 5.07
CA ALA A 85 6.94 13.58 4.46
C ALA A 85 8.03 12.73 3.85
N ASP A 86 7.90 11.43 4.05
CA ASP A 86 8.69 10.43 3.35
C ASP A 86 8.13 10.26 1.93
N VAL A 87 6.80 10.24 1.78
CA VAL A 87 6.09 10.08 0.50
C VAL A 87 4.99 11.13 0.33
N LYS A 88 4.96 11.79 -0.82
CA LYS A 88 3.83 12.65 -1.21
C LYS A 88 2.77 11.83 -1.93
N ILE A 89 1.53 11.90 -1.48
CA ILE A 89 0.43 11.14 -2.06
C ILE A 89 -0.64 12.04 -2.65
N PHE A 90 -1.29 11.58 -3.70
CA PHE A 90 -2.52 12.18 -4.24
C PHE A 90 -3.62 11.13 -4.26
N PHE A 91 -4.78 11.42 -3.67
CA PHE A 91 -5.92 10.51 -3.71
C PHE A 91 -6.67 10.65 -5.05
N SER A 92 -6.72 9.57 -5.83
CA SER A 92 -7.56 9.50 -7.04
C SER A 92 -8.88 8.77 -6.75
N THR A 93 -9.91 9.16 -7.48
CA THR A 93 -11.22 8.48 -7.52
C THR A 93 -11.22 7.24 -8.40
N TYR A 94 -10.20 7.04 -9.25
CA TYR A 94 -10.13 5.92 -10.18
C TYR A 94 -9.00 4.96 -9.83
N LYS A 95 -9.31 3.67 -9.67
CA LYS A 95 -8.31 2.62 -9.40
C LYS A 95 -7.23 2.55 -10.48
N SER A 96 -7.59 2.80 -11.74
CA SER A 96 -6.67 2.79 -12.89
C SER A 96 -5.57 3.86 -12.80
N ASP A 97 -5.75 4.89 -11.97
CA ASP A 97 -4.76 5.93 -11.76
C ASP A 97 -3.74 5.60 -10.68
N ALA A 98 -4.03 4.61 -9.84
CA ALA A 98 -3.17 4.24 -8.73
C ALA A 98 -1.81 3.77 -9.25
N GLY A 99 -0.75 4.23 -8.61
CA GLY A 99 0.58 3.86 -9.02
C GLY A 99 1.66 4.82 -8.58
N TRP A 100 2.87 4.28 -8.49
CA TRP A 100 4.07 5.04 -8.20
C TRP A 100 4.45 5.90 -9.40
N LYS A 101 4.55 7.22 -9.16
CA LYS A 101 5.18 8.16 -10.08
C LYS A 101 6.68 8.27 -9.83
N ASN A 102 7.09 8.06 -8.58
CA ASN A 102 8.49 8.10 -8.16
C ASN A 102 8.93 6.72 -7.66
N SER A 103 9.47 5.90 -8.57
CA SER A 103 9.92 4.53 -8.26
C SER A 103 11.00 4.46 -7.18
N SER A 104 11.82 5.51 -7.00
CA SER A 104 12.87 5.53 -5.97
C SER A 104 12.31 5.44 -4.55
N LYS A 105 11.05 5.81 -4.34
CA LYS A 105 10.37 5.81 -3.04
C LYS A 105 9.51 4.58 -2.76
N LYS A 106 9.45 3.61 -3.67
CA LYS A 106 8.67 2.36 -3.48
C LYS A 106 9.03 1.61 -2.21
N HIS A 107 10.27 1.73 -1.76
CA HIS A 107 10.80 1.05 -0.59
C HIS A 107 10.12 1.41 0.73
N TYR A 108 9.43 2.55 0.82
CA TYR A 108 8.65 2.89 2.02
C TYR A 108 7.48 1.92 2.27
N PHE A 109 7.00 1.21 1.25
CA PHE A 109 5.84 0.31 1.33
C PHE A 109 6.18 -1.16 1.01
N TYR A 110 7.45 -1.58 1.11
CA TYR A 110 7.84 -3.01 1.11
C TYR A 110 7.89 -3.60 2.53
#